data_AF-A0A934ESW4-F1
#
_entry.id   AF-A0A934ESW4-F1
#
_cell.length_a   1.000
_cell.length_b   1.000
_cell.length_c   1.000
_cell.angle_alpha   90.00
_cell.angle_beta   90.00
_cell.angle_gamma   90.00
#
_symmetry.space_group_name_H-M   'P 1'
#
loop_
_entity.id
_entity.type
_entity.pdbx_description
1 polymer ?
#
loop_
_entity_poly.entity_id
_entity_poly.type
_entity_poly.pdbx_seq_one_letter_code
_entity_poly.pdbx_strand_id
1 'polypeptide(L)'
;MKGSVTRSSVKMSLACRSMGIAIAWICGLAYPSAAIEVQPIQAQVQLALDRGKEAAAHGHTPETFYVRFGRHDTVHSGGFLVTKLGGLSVLATHMALRGREPSGADIAHVMEASTMLVTAIIYGDSPSLGVNSYLALDQDGRVIKPVTVRADGQARRNTTWPESPKFQAKVVAAFSYTDFDPQAQTTITVFPASGGEIHFSLNFAAID
;
A
#
# COMPACT_ATOMS: atom_id res chain seq x y z
N MET A 1 -1.78 -12.40 99.73
CA MET A 1 -2.47 -11.10 99.88
C MET A 1 -3.08 -10.72 98.54
N LYS A 2 -4.33 -10.25 98.56
CA LYS A 2 -5.20 -9.93 97.40
C LYS A 2 -4.78 -8.63 96.70
N GLY A 3 -5.14 -8.53 95.42
CA GLY A 3 -5.20 -7.30 94.60
C GLY A 3 -4.46 -7.52 93.28
N SER A 4 -4.93 -7.12 92.09
CA SER A 4 -6.06 -6.30 91.64
C SER A 4 -6.19 -6.54 90.13
N VAL A 5 -7.41 -6.53 89.60
CA VAL A 5 -7.71 -6.57 88.16
C VAL A 5 -7.82 -5.14 87.63
N THR A 6 -7.22 -4.84 86.48
CA THR A 6 -7.67 -3.74 85.60
C THR A 6 -7.43 -4.08 84.13
N ARG A 7 -8.55 -4.15 83.37
CA ARG A 7 -8.65 -4.13 81.91
C ARG A 7 -8.65 -2.68 81.43
N SER A 8 -7.91 -2.36 80.36
CA SER A 8 -8.16 -1.31 79.32
C SER A 8 -6.83 -1.06 78.60
N SER A 9 -6.72 -0.70 77.31
CA SER A 9 -7.69 -0.40 76.26
C SER A 9 -7.00 -0.66 74.91
N VAL A 10 -7.83 -1.04 73.95
CA VAL A 10 -7.57 -1.05 72.50
C VAL A 10 -6.95 0.27 72.02
N LYS A 11 -5.89 0.17 71.21
CA LYS A 11 -5.62 1.13 70.13
C LYS A 11 -5.31 0.37 68.84
N MET A 12 -6.33 0.28 67.99
CA MET A 12 -6.19 0.09 66.55
C MET A 12 -5.31 1.21 65.99
N SER A 13 -4.30 0.85 65.21
CA SER A 13 -3.75 1.73 64.18
C SER A 13 -3.72 0.94 62.88
N LEU A 14 -4.74 1.21 62.07
CA LEU A 14 -4.82 0.90 60.65
C LEU A 14 -3.58 1.49 59.96
N ALA A 15 -2.77 0.65 59.33
CA ALA A 15 -1.84 1.08 58.31
C ALA A 15 -2.06 0.20 57.07
N CYS A 16 -2.96 0.70 56.24
CA CYS A 16 -3.28 0.24 54.90
C CYS A 16 -1.99 0.11 54.07
N ARG A 17 -1.55 -1.13 53.80
CA ARG A 17 -0.59 -1.42 52.74
C ARG A 17 -1.36 -1.95 51.54
N SER A 18 -1.92 -1.02 50.78
CA SER A 18 -2.45 -1.28 49.44
C SER A 18 -1.28 -1.64 48.52
N MET A 19 -1.12 -2.95 48.28
CA MET A 19 -0.18 -3.51 47.33
C MET A 19 -0.74 -3.26 45.92
N GLY A 20 -0.33 -2.14 45.31
CA GLY A 20 -0.69 -1.78 43.94
C GLY A 20 0.00 -2.72 42.96
N ILE A 21 -0.76 -3.63 42.36
CA ILE A 21 -0.33 -4.39 41.19
C ILE A 21 -0.38 -3.43 40.01
N ALA A 22 0.77 -2.95 39.56
CA ALA A 22 0.89 -2.22 38.30
C ALA A 22 0.74 -3.23 37.15
N ILE A 23 -0.49 -3.40 36.64
CA ILE A 23 -0.72 -4.09 35.38
C ILE A 23 -0.25 -3.15 34.28
N ALA A 24 0.96 -3.40 33.78
CA ALA A 24 1.46 -2.77 32.57
C ALA A 24 0.62 -3.28 31.39
N TRP A 25 -0.41 -2.53 31.02
CA TRP A 25 -1.10 -2.69 29.75
C TRP A 25 -0.14 -2.30 28.64
N ILE A 26 0.62 -3.27 28.12
CA ILE A 26 1.24 -3.15 26.81
C ILE A 26 0.09 -3.25 25.82
N CYS A 27 -0.58 -2.12 25.58
CA CYS A 27 -1.39 -1.95 24.38
C CYS A 27 -0.41 -1.94 23.21
N GLY A 28 -0.13 -3.14 22.67
CA GLY A 28 0.33 -3.26 21.30
C GLY A 28 -0.76 -2.66 20.43
N LEU A 29 -0.61 -1.39 20.07
CA LEU A 29 -1.35 -0.83 18.94
C LEU A 29 -0.84 -1.62 17.74
N ALA A 30 -1.58 -2.68 17.38
CA ALA A 30 -1.57 -3.17 16.02
C ALA A 30 -2.07 -1.99 15.18
N TYR A 31 -1.13 -1.20 14.66
CA TYR A 31 -1.46 -0.21 13.65
C TYR A 31 -2.06 -0.99 12.50
N PRO A 32 -3.31 -0.73 12.11
CA PRO A 32 -3.83 -1.33 10.90
C PRO A 32 -2.93 -0.82 9.77
N SER A 33 -2.12 -1.74 9.24
CA SER A 33 -1.52 -1.62 7.91
C SER A 33 -2.72 -1.68 6.97
N ALA A 34 -3.24 -0.51 6.59
CA ALA A 34 -4.57 -0.46 5.97
C ALA A 34 -4.85 0.91 5.36
N ALA A 35 -4.02 1.38 4.43
CA ALA A 35 -4.37 2.52 3.58
C ALA A 35 -3.41 2.66 2.42
N ILE A 36 -3.87 3.28 1.35
CA ILE A 36 -2.94 4.08 0.55
C ILE A 36 -2.56 5.32 1.39
N GLU A 37 -1.42 5.31 2.09
CA GLU A 37 -1.04 6.44 2.95
C GLU A 37 -0.69 7.69 2.13
N VAL A 38 -1.54 8.70 2.24
CA VAL A 38 -1.33 10.01 1.60
C VAL A 38 -0.20 10.79 2.30
N GLN A 39 -0.11 10.68 3.63
CA GLN A 39 0.90 11.33 4.47
C GLN A 39 1.46 10.33 5.49
N PRO A 40 2.40 9.45 5.07
CA PRO A 40 2.99 8.48 5.98
C PRO A 40 3.74 9.13 7.15
N ILE A 41 3.60 8.57 8.36
CA ILE A 41 4.37 9.01 9.53
C ILE A 41 5.81 8.47 9.47
N GLN A 42 6.73 9.08 10.21
CA GLN A 42 8.15 8.70 10.21
C GLN A 42 8.39 7.21 10.50
N ALA A 43 7.61 6.60 11.39
CA ALA A 43 7.71 5.17 11.68
C ALA A 43 7.36 4.29 10.47
N GLN A 44 6.35 4.65 9.68
CA GLN A 44 5.97 3.95 8.45
C GLN A 44 7.03 4.13 7.35
N VAL A 45 7.58 5.34 7.24
CA VAL A 45 8.69 5.64 6.32
C VAL A 45 9.89 4.76 6.64
N GLN A 46 10.31 4.70 7.91
CA GLN A 46 11.44 3.87 8.32
C GLN A 46 11.16 2.38 8.05
N LEU A 47 9.96 1.91 8.37
CA LEU A 47 9.56 0.53 8.11
C LEU A 47 9.63 0.17 6.62
N ALA A 48 9.17 1.06 5.73
CA ALA A 48 9.26 0.86 4.27
C ALA A 48 10.72 0.80 3.79
N LEU A 49 11.58 1.69 4.29
CA LEU A 49 13.00 1.67 3.98
C LEU A 49 13.67 0.37 4.45
N ASP A 50 13.37 -0.07 5.68
CA ASP A 50 13.94 -1.30 6.25
C ASP A 50 13.49 -2.54 5.46
N ARG A 51 12.19 -2.63 5.12
CA ARG A 51 11.66 -3.69 4.23
C ARG A 51 12.41 -3.72 2.90
N GLY A 52 12.66 -2.56 2.31
CA GLY A 52 13.39 -2.46 1.04
C GLY A 52 14.84 -2.97 1.12
N LYS A 53 15.55 -2.64 2.21
CA LYS A 53 16.90 -3.16 2.48
C LYS A 53 16.91 -4.67 2.68
N GLU A 54 15.95 -5.17 3.45
CA GLU A 54 15.79 -6.60 3.69
C GLU A 54 15.53 -7.37 2.39
N ALA A 55 14.66 -6.85 1.51
CA ALA A 55 14.43 -7.43 0.20
C ALA A 55 15.71 -7.51 -0.64
N ALA A 56 16.54 -6.47 -0.62
CA ALA A 56 17.82 -6.50 -1.33
C ALA A 56 18.79 -7.55 -0.75
N ALA A 57 18.84 -7.71 0.57
CA ALA A 57 19.65 -8.73 1.23
C ALA A 57 19.24 -10.17 0.82
N HIS A 58 17.96 -10.38 0.54
CA HIS A 58 17.40 -11.66 0.06
C HIS A 58 17.39 -11.78 -1.48
N GLY A 59 17.90 -10.79 -2.22
CA GLY A 59 17.90 -10.80 -3.68
C GLY A 59 16.51 -10.67 -4.33
N HIS A 60 15.51 -10.19 -3.59
CA HIS A 60 14.18 -9.95 -4.12
C HIS A 60 14.16 -8.73 -5.03
N THR A 61 13.30 -8.78 -6.06
CA THR A 61 13.15 -7.67 -7.00
C THR A 61 12.33 -6.53 -6.37
N PRO A 62 12.63 -5.25 -6.68
CA PRO A 62 11.92 -4.10 -6.11
C PRO A 62 10.40 -4.10 -6.38
N GLU A 63 9.97 -4.67 -7.50
CA GLU A 63 8.56 -4.78 -7.93
C GLU A 63 7.70 -5.72 -7.05
N THR A 64 8.30 -6.34 -6.02
CA THR A 64 7.58 -7.09 -4.98
C THR A 64 6.77 -6.18 -4.05
N PHE A 65 7.09 -4.89 -3.98
CA PHE A 65 6.38 -3.90 -3.14
C PHE A 65 5.23 -3.19 -3.86
N TYR A 66 4.89 -3.58 -5.08
CA TYR A 66 3.71 -3.04 -5.75
C TYR A 66 2.46 -3.80 -5.32
N VAL A 67 1.39 -3.04 -5.07
CA VAL A 67 0.08 -3.61 -4.72
C VAL A 67 -0.57 -4.11 -6.00
N ARG A 68 -0.84 -5.40 -6.07
CA ARG A 68 -1.28 -6.05 -7.31
C ARG A 68 -2.79 -6.23 -7.37
N PHE A 69 -3.35 -6.14 -8.58
CA PHE A 69 -4.76 -6.41 -8.85
C PHE A 69 -4.96 -7.18 -10.16
N GLY A 70 -6.13 -7.81 -10.29
CA GLY A 70 -6.46 -8.64 -11.44
C GLY A 70 -5.66 -9.94 -11.48
N ARG A 71 -5.47 -10.50 -12.67
CA ARG A 71 -4.66 -11.71 -12.89
C ARG A 71 -3.27 -11.34 -13.39
N HIS A 72 -2.29 -12.18 -13.10
CA HIS A 72 -0.88 -11.97 -13.49
C HIS A 72 -0.35 -13.06 -14.42
N ASP A 73 -1.25 -13.82 -15.05
CA ASP A 73 -0.88 -14.66 -16.18
C ASP A 73 -0.79 -13.83 -17.46
N THR A 74 -0.35 -14.46 -18.54
CA THR A 74 -0.09 -13.77 -19.80
C THR A 74 -1.33 -13.64 -20.68
N VAL A 75 -2.53 -13.95 -20.21
CA VAL A 75 -3.74 -13.92 -21.06
C VAL A 75 -4.90 -13.16 -20.43
N HIS A 76 -4.80 -12.81 -19.14
CA HIS A 76 -5.80 -12.02 -18.44
C HIS A 76 -5.21 -10.69 -17.98
N SER A 77 -6.02 -9.65 -18.12
CA SER A 77 -5.64 -8.31 -17.73
C SER A 77 -5.50 -8.19 -16.20
N GLY A 78 -4.63 -7.29 -15.78
CA GLY A 78 -4.34 -7.02 -14.38
C GLY A 78 -3.39 -5.85 -14.26
N GLY A 79 -2.81 -5.64 -13.09
CA GLY A 79 -1.97 -4.49 -12.88
C GLY A 79 -1.44 -4.33 -11.48
N PHE A 80 -0.94 -3.14 -11.19
CA PHE A 80 -0.45 -2.80 -9.89
C PHE A 80 -0.51 -1.30 -9.59
N LEU A 81 -0.49 -0.97 -8.31
CA LEU A 81 -0.41 0.39 -7.76
C LEU A 81 1.01 0.66 -7.28
N VAL A 82 1.43 1.92 -7.40
CA VAL A 82 2.64 2.43 -6.77
C VAL A 82 2.23 3.53 -5.79
N THR A 83 2.27 3.19 -4.50
CA THR A 83 2.00 4.08 -3.36
C THR A 83 3.31 4.75 -2.89
N LYS A 84 3.22 5.73 -1.98
CA LYS A 84 4.42 6.36 -1.37
C LYS A 84 5.28 5.33 -0.62
N LEU A 85 4.66 4.53 0.25
CA LEU A 85 5.38 3.51 1.01
C LEU A 85 5.96 2.42 0.11
N GLY A 86 5.21 1.93 -0.88
CA GLY A 86 5.73 0.99 -1.89
C GLY A 86 6.91 1.59 -2.67
N GLY A 87 6.81 2.86 -3.05
CA GLY A 87 7.89 3.61 -3.70
C GLY A 87 9.15 3.76 -2.85
N LEU A 88 9.01 3.98 -1.55
CA LEU A 88 10.14 4.03 -0.61
C LEU A 88 10.83 2.67 -0.48
N SER A 89 10.07 1.58 -0.37
CA SER A 89 10.61 0.22 -0.34
C SER A 89 11.37 -0.10 -1.64
N VAL A 90 10.79 0.23 -2.80
CA VAL A 90 11.43 0.08 -4.13
C VAL A 90 12.73 0.87 -4.23
N LEU A 91 12.71 2.14 -3.80
CA LEU A 91 13.89 3.00 -3.76
C LEU A 91 15.00 2.39 -2.89
N ALA A 92 14.65 1.98 -1.67
CA ALA A 92 15.59 1.35 -0.74
C ALA A 92 16.18 0.06 -1.29
N THR A 93 15.36 -0.82 -1.89
CA THR A 93 15.86 -2.05 -2.53
C THR A 93 16.81 -1.73 -3.68
N HIS A 94 16.46 -0.80 -4.57
CA HIS A 94 17.33 -0.40 -5.68
C HIS A 94 18.68 0.15 -5.21
N MET A 95 18.69 0.96 -4.15
CA MET A 95 19.94 1.51 -3.60
C MET A 95 20.76 0.42 -2.90
N ALA A 96 20.13 -0.42 -2.09
CA ALA A 96 20.81 -1.49 -1.35
C ALA A 96 21.43 -2.54 -2.29
N LEU A 97 20.74 -2.92 -3.38
CA LEU A 97 21.30 -3.79 -4.43
C LEU A 97 22.55 -3.20 -5.12
N ARG A 98 22.77 -1.88 -5.00
CA ARG A 98 23.94 -1.16 -5.50
C ARG A 98 24.96 -0.82 -4.39
N GLY A 99 24.78 -1.36 -3.18
CA GLY A 99 25.62 -1.08 -2.03
C GLY A 99 25.50 0.37 -1.52
N ARG A 100 24.31 0.99 -1.66
CA ARG A 100 24.03 2.37 -1.26
C ARG A 100 22.79 2.47 -0.37
N GLU A 101 22.67 3.61 0.29
CA GLU A 101 21.51 4.00 1.08
C GLU A 101 20.79 5.18 0.40
N PRO A 102 19.44 5.26 0.45
CA PRO A 102 18.72 6.44 0.00
C PRO A 102 19.15 7.68 0.80
N SER A 103 19.38 8.79 0.11
CA SER A 103 19.62 10.08 0.76
C SER A 103 18.31 10.70 1.27
N GLY A 104 18.41 11.70 2.14
CA GLY A 104 17.24 12.47 2.58
C GLY A 104 16.49 13.14 1.42
N ALA A 105 17.20 13.55 0.36
CA ALA A 105 16.60 14.12 -0.84
C ALA A 105 15.84 13.07 -1.66
N ASP A 106 16.36 11.85 -1.75
CA ASP A 106 15.67 10.75 -2.44
C ASP A 106 14.36 10.39 -1.72
N ILE A 107 14.39 10.34 -0.39
CA ILE A 107 13.22 10.07 0.45
C ILE A 107 12.20 11.19 0.29
N ALA A 108 12.64 12.45 0.40
CA ALA A 108 11.78 13.61 0.25
C ALA A 108 11.08 13.62 -1.12
N HIS A 109 11.81 13.31 -2.20
CA HIS A 109 11.26 13.24 -3.54
C HIS A 109 10.08 12.25 -3.67
N VAL A 110 10.21 11.06 -3.07
CA VAL A 110 9.10 10.07 -3.06
C VAL A 110 7.95 10.55 -2.19
N MET A 111 8.23 11.15 -1.04
CA MET A 111 7.21 11.64 -0.10
C MET A 111 6.41 12.84 -0.63
N GLU A 112 7.05 13.66 -1.46
CA GLU A 112 6.45 14.83 -2.13
C GLU A 112 5.58 14.46 -3.33
N ALA A 113 5.58 13.19 -3.77
CA ALA A 113 4.72 12.74 -4.86
C ALA A 113 3.24 13.05 -4.55
N SER A 114 2.63 13.87 -5.40
CA SER A 114 1.22 14.28 -5.26
C SER A 114 0.24 13.26 -5.82
N THR A 115 0.73 12.21 -6.49
CA THR A 115 -0.11 11.21 -7.17
C THR A 115 0.27 9.79 -6.81
N MET A 116 -0.72 8.90 -6.77
CA MET A 116 -0.55 7.46 -6.86
C MET A 116 -0.53 7.04 -8.33
N LEU A 117 0.35 6.12 -8.70
CA LEU A 117 0.33 5.53 -10.05
C LEU A 117 -0.47 4.23 -10.06
N VAL A 118 -1.32 4.08 -11.07
CA VAL A 118 -2.03 2.84 -11.41
C VAL A 118 -1.52 2.37 -12.75
N THR A 119 -0.94 1.18 -12.80
CA THR A 119 -0.50 0.54 -14.04
C THR A 119 -1.40 -0.65 -14.33
N ALA A 120 -2.03 -0.68 -15.50
CA ALA A 120 -2.75 -1.82 -16.03
C ALA A 120 -2.01 -2.41 -17.24
N ILE A 121 -1.94 -3.74 -17.30
CA ILE A 121 -1.59 -4.51 -18.49
C ILE A 121 -2.88 -5.10 -19.03
N ILE A 122 -3.19 -4.74 -20.27
CA ILE A 122 -4.37 -5.21 -20.99
C ILE A 122 -3.98 -6.12 -22.14
N TYR A 123 -4.84 -7.11 -22.42
CA TYR A 123 -4.65 -8.10 -23.47
C TYR A 123 -5.77 -8.02 -24.51
N GLY A 124 -5.44 -8.29 -25.77
CA GLY A 124 -6.39 -8.25 -26.86
C GLY A 124 -5.77 -8.61 -28.21
N ASP A 125 -6.57 -8.53 -29.28
CA ASP A 125 -6.17 -9.02 -30.61
C ASP A 125 -5.71 -7.93 -31.59
N SER A 126 -5.73 -6.66 -31.16
CA SER A 126 -5.30 -5.53 -31.99
C SER A 126 -3.89 -5.03 -31.63
N PRO A 127 -3.03 -4.72 -32.63
CA PRO A 127 -1.77 -4.02 -32.38
C PRO A 127 -1.97 -2.57 -31.90
N SER A 128 -3.16 -1.99 -32.08
CA SER A 128 -3.51 -0.65 -31.59
C SER A 128 -4.15 -0.66 -30.19
N LEU A 129 -4.20 -1.81 -29.51
CA LEU A 129 -4.89 -2.00 -28.22
C LEU A 129 -4.61 -0.89 -27.20
N GLY A 130 -3.35 -0.46 -27.08
CA GLY A 130 -2.94 0.57 -26.11
C GLY A 130 -3.19 2.01 -26.54
N VAL A 131 -3.33 2.30 -27.83
CA VAL A 131 -3.43 3.67 -28.36
C VAL A 131 -4.62 4.37 -27.73
N ASN A 132 -4.46 5.56 -27.14
CA ASN A 132 -5.56 6.30 -26.50
C ASN A 132 -6.37 5.52 -25.44
N SER A 133 -5.82 4.42 -24.90
CA SER A 133 -6.47 3.73 -23.78
C SER A 133 -6.48 4.62 -22.55
N TYR A 134 -7.56 4.55 -21.79
CA TYR A 134 -7.78 5.37 -20.61
C TYR A 134 -8.01 4.52 -19.36
N LEU A 135 -7.86 5.12 -18.18
CA LEU A 135 -8.13 4.46 -16.90
C LEU A 135 -8.81 5.47 -15.97
N ALA A 136 -9.86 5.04 -15.28
CA ALA A 136 -10.54 5.82 -14.25
C ALA A 136 -10.72 4.98 -12.97
N LEU A 137 -10.89 5.67 -11.84
CA LEU A 137 -11.36 5.04 -10.61
C LEU A 137 -12.83 5.38 -10.43
N ASP A 138 -13.59 4.46 -9.86
CA ASP A 138 -14.91 4.71 -9.31
C ASP A 138 -14.90 4.37 -7.82
N GLN A 139 -15.37 5.30 -7.00
CA GLN A 139 -15.59 5.13 -5.57
C GLN A 139 -16.99 5.61 -5.23
N ASP A 140 -17.85 4.71 -4.76
CA ASP A 140 -19.24 5.00 -4.41
C ASP A 140 -20.04 5.73 -5.53
N GLY A 141 -19.81 5.35 -6.78
CA GLY A 141 -20.46 5.95 -7.96
C GLY A 141 -19.88 7.30 -8.39
N ARG A 142 -18.81 7.77 -7.72
CA ARG A 142 -18.02 8.94 -8.14
C ARG A 142 -16.87 8.48 -9.03
N VAL A 143 -16.93 8.90 -10.30
CA VAL A 143 -15.81 8.74 -11.23
C VAL A 143 -14.71 9.74 -10.94
N ILE A 144 -13.51 9.23 -10.70
CA ILE A 144 -12.30 10.00 -10.43
C ILE A 144 -11.40 9.88 -11.66
N LYS A 145 -11.04 11.03 -12.22
CA LYS A 145 -10.22 11.13 -13.42
C LYS A 145 -8.74 11.23 -13.05
N PRO A 146 -7.84 10.55 -13.76
CA PRO A 146 -6.41 10.74 -13.58
C PRO A 146 -5.96 12.13 -14.04
N VAL A 147 -4.90 12.62 -13.39
CA VAL A 147 -4.17 13.84 -13.76
C VAL A 147 -3.46 13.64 -15.10
N THR A 148 -2.87 12.47 -15.32
CA THR A 148 -2.24 12.09 -16.60
C THR A 148 -2.46 10.61 -16.90
N VAL A 149 -2.51 10.29 -18.20
CA VAL A 149 -2.50 8.90 -18.69
C VAL A 149 -1.41 8.76 -19.74
N ARG A 150 -0.64 7.69 -19.65
CA ARG A 150 0.32 7.25 -20.65
C ARG A 150 -0.01 5.81 -21.02
N ALA A 151 -0.25 5.56 -22.29
CA ALA A 151 -0.48 4.22 -22.80
C ALA A 151 0.51 3.90 -23.92
N ASP A 152 0.77 2.61 -24.13
CA ASP A 152 1.63 2.18 -25.23
C ASP A 152 1.03 2.63 -26.57
N GLY A 153 1.82 3.35 -27.37
CA GLY A 153 1.43 3.77 -28.73
C GLY A 153 1.33 2.60 -29.73
N GLN A 154 1.87 1.44 -29.37
CA GLN A 154 1.69 0.19 -30.11
C GLN A 154 1.79 -0.98 -29.12
N ALA A 155 0.83 -1.90 -29.20
CA ALA A 155 0.81 -3.08 -28.35
C ALA A 155 1.92 -4.07 -28.77
N ARG A 156 2.53 -4.71 -27.78
CA ARG A 156 3.56 -5.73 -27.99
C ARG A 156 2.90 -7.09 -28.23
N ARG A 157 3.54 -7.95 -29.02
CA ARG A 157 3.08 -9.35 -29.14
C ARG A 157 3.08 -10.00 -27.76
N ASN A 158 2.02 -10.74 -27.49
CA ASN A 158 1.90 -11.56 -26.30
C ASN A 158 2.67 -12.89 -26.47
N THR A 159 2.91 -13.60 -25.38
CA THR A 159 3.58 -14.90 -25.39
C THR A 159 2.78 -15.98 -26.12
N THR A 160 1.46 -15.81 -26.23
CA THR A 160 0.57 -16.72 -26.96
C THR A 160 0.55 -16.47 -28.47
N TRP A 161 1.22 -15.44 -28.99
CA TRP A 161 1.21 -15.12 -30.41
C TRP A 161 1.61 -16.34 -31.27
N PRO A 162 0.86 -16.69 -32.34
CA PRO A 162 -0.21 -15.91 -32.97
C PRO A 162 -1.64 -16.17 -32.44
N GLU A 163 -1.79 -16.94 -31.37
CA GLU A 163 -3.08 -17.24 -30.73
C GLU A 163 -3.58 -16.07 -29.86
N SER A 164 -4.90 -15.95 -29.76
CA SER A 164 -5.56 -14.92 -28.94
C SER A 164 -5.37 -15.19 -27.43
N PRO A 165 -5.19 -14.15 -26.59
CA PRO A 165 -5.01 -12.75 -26.96
C PRO A 165 -3.62 -12.47 -27.54
N LYS A 166 -3.59 -11.91 -28.74
CA LYS A 166 -2.36 -11.78 -29.56
C LYS A 166 -1.39 -10.72 -29.06
N PHE A 167 -1.90 -9.68 -28.42
CA PHE A 167 -1.13 -8.51 -28.01
C PHE A 167 -1.38 -8.17 -26.55
N GLN A 168 -0.41 -7.47 -25.98
CA GLN A 168 -0.50 -6.85 -24.66
C GLN A 168 -0.07 -5.38 -24.75
N ALA A 169 -0.72 -4.53 -23.99
CA ALA A 169 -0.40 -3.11 -23.88
C ALA A 169 -0.41 -2.66 -22.43
N LYS A 170 0.44 -1.68 -22.10
CA LYS A 170 0.49 -1.03 -20.80
C LYS A 170 -0.26 0.31 -20.83
N VAL A 171 -1.04 0.56 -19.78
CA VAL A 171 -1.71 1.83 -19.50
C VAL A 171 -1.31 2.26 -18.10
N VAL A 172 -0.75 3.46 -17.97
CA VAL A 172 -0.31 4.03 -16.69
C VAL A 172 -1.07 5.33 -16.47
N ALA A 173 -1.76 5.43 -15.33
CA ALA A 173 -2.52 6.60 -14.95
C ALA A 173 -2.05 7.14 -13.59
N ALA A 174 -1.94 8.45 -13.47
CA ALA A 174 -1.57 9.13 -12.22
C ALA A 174 -2.82 9.76 -11.59
N PHE A 175 -3.15 9.40 -10.36
CA PHE A 175 -4.31 9.93 -9.62
C PHE A 175 -3.83 10.79 -8.46
N SER A 176 -4.34 12.01 -8.34
CA SER A 176 -4.02 12.86 -7.19
C SER A 176 -4.49 12.19 -5.90
N TYR A 177 -3.62 12.16 -4.89
CA TYR A 177 -4.00 11.67 -3.56
C TYR A 177 -5.12 12.49 -2.90
N THR A 178 -5.43 13.67 -3.42
CA THR A 178 -6.53 14.53 -2.94
C THR A 178 -7.88 14.17 -3.53
N ASP A 179 -7.91 13.38 -4.61
CA ASP A 179 -9.12 13.22 -5.44
C ASP A 179 -9.86 11.91 -5.14
N PHE A 180 -9.20 10.96 -4.49
CA PHE A 180 -9.75 9.66 -4.09
C PHE A 180 -9.63 9.44 -2.58
N ASP A 181 -10.53 8.62 -2.04
CA ASP A 181 -10.50 8.16 -0.66
C ASP A 181 -9.58 6.93 -0.55
N PRO A 182 -8.48 6.97 0.22
CA PRO A 182 -7.58 5.84 0.38
C PRO A 182 -8.16 4.67 1.19
N GLN A 183 -9.38 4.81 1.73
CA GLN A 183 -10.10 3.79 2.49
C GLN A 183 -11.31 3.19 1.76
N ALA A 184 -11.67 3.74 0.59
CA ALA A 184 -12.88 3.31 -0.10
C ALA A 184 -12.68 2.03 -0.91
N GLN A 185 -13.77 1.28 -1.04
CA GLN A 185 -13.89 0.27 -2.09
C GLN A 185 -13.80 0.99 -3.44
N THR A 186 -12.90 0.50 -4.29
CA THR A 186 -12.57 1.16 -5.54
C THR A 186 -12.72 0.21 -6.71
N THR A 187 -13.36 0.67 -7.78
CA THR A 187 -13.34 -0.02 -9.07
C THR A 187 -12.38 0.69 -10.00
N ILE A 188 -11.31 0.01 -10.40
CA ILE A 188 -10.43 0.47 -11.47
C ILE A 188 -11.05 0.05 -12.79
N THR A 189 -11.35 1.00 -13.65
CA THR A 189 -11.88 0.71 -15.00
C THR A 189 -10.86 1.14 -16.04
N VAL A 190 -10.49 0.21 -16.92
CA VAL A 190 -9.67 0.48 -18.10
C VAL A 190 -10.59 0.51 -19.32
N PHE A 191 -10.40 1.52 -20.16
CA PHE A 191 -11.12 1.72 -21.42
C PHE A 191 -10.13 1.53 -22.58
N PRO A 192 -10.02 0.33 -23.17
CA PRO A 192 -9.19 0.10 -24.33
C PRO A 192 -9.70 0.87 -25.56
N ALA A 193 -8.81 1.30 -26.44
CA ALA A 193 -9.22 1.96 -27.69
C ALA A 193 -10.07 1.10 -28.62
N SER A 194 -9.89 -0.22 -28.54
CA SER A 194 -10.68 -1.18 -29.31
C SER A 194 -12.15 -1.26 -28.86
N GLY A 195 -12.51 -0.56 -27.79
CA GLY A 195 -13.83 -0.63 -27.16
C GLY A 195 -13.89 -1.67 -26.04
N GLY A 196 -15.02 -1.65 -25.33
CA GLY A 196 -15.24 -2.44 -24.12
C GLY A 196 -14.68 -1.78 -22.85
N GLU A 197 -14.91 -2.43 -21.72
CA GLU A 197 -14.47 -1.99 -20.41
C GLU A 197 -13.89 -3.19 -19.65
N ILE A 198 -12.81 -2.94 -18.90
CA ILE A 198 -12.19 -3.94 -18.03
C ILE A 198 -12.22 -3.39 -16.61
N HIS A 199 -12.87 -4.13 -15.70
CA HIS A 199 -13.09 -3.68 -14.33
C HIS A 199 -12.28 -4.54 -13.35
N PHE A 200 -11.65 -3.88 -12.38
CA PHE A 200 -11.01 -4.51 -11.24
C PHE A 200 -11.54 -3.91 -9.95
N SER A 201 -12.14 -4.76 -9.11
CA SER A 201 -12.58 -4.35 -7.79
C SER A 201 -11.43 -4.51 -6.80
N LEU A 202 -11.11 -3.45 -6.06
CA LEU A 202 -10.02 -3.41 -5.09
C LEU A 202 -10.46 -2.60 -3.87
N ASN A 203 -10.31 -3.18 -2.68
CA ASN A 203 -10.54 -2.46 -1.44
C ASN A 203 -9.25 -1.74 -1.04
N PHE A 204 -9.20 -0.41 -1.14
CA PHE A 204 -7.99 0.34 -0.79
C PHE A 204 -7.64 0.26 0.69
N ALA A 205 -8.62 0.07 1.58
CA ALA A 205 -8.37 -0.14 3.00
C ALA A 205 -7.74 -1.51 3.31
N ALA A 206 -7.78 -2.47 2.37
CA ALA A 206 -7.22 -3.81 2.58
C ALA A 206 -5.79 -3.96 2.01
N ILE A 207 -5.15 -2.85 1.65
CA ILE A 207 -3.81 -2.82 1.07
C ILE A 207 -2.77 -2.66 2.19
N ASP A 208 -1.72 -3.50 2.14
CA ASP A 208 -0.57 -3.56 3.06
C ASP A 208 0.73 -2.91 2.52
#